data_AF-A0A5B7TQN9-F1
#
_entry.id   AF-A0A5B7TQN9-F1
#
_cell.length_a   1.000
_cell.length_b   1.000
_cell.length_c   1.000
_cell.angle_alpha   90.00
_cell.angle_beta   90.00
_cell.angle_gamma   90.00
#
_symmetry.space_group_name_H-M   'P 1'
#
loop_
_entity.id
_entity.type
_entity.pdbx_description
1 polymer ?
#
loop_
_entity_poly.entity_id
_entity_poly.type
_entity_poly.pdbx_seq_one_letter_code
_entity_poly.pdbx_strand_id
1 'polypeptide(L)'
;MFQLTYVSKSKSVMNFTDLNNILESAKIKNSTLDITGCLVYHNSRFVQILEGEEKEVLQLYETIKADERHQDVTLLWENNAKRNFGEWNMAFHNPNDDDVKQFVENLILFSDFAEKSSSALLSFWATVRRVLGDGKLRNVESI
;
A
#
# COMPACT_ATOMS: atom_id res chain seq x y z
N MET A 1 15.87 6.35 -9.93
CA MET A 1 14.52 6.40 -9.32
C MET A 1 14.38 5.17 -8.48
N PHE A 2 13.87 5.38 -7.29
CA PHE A 2 13.90 4.45 -6.17
C PHE A 2 12.48 4.10 -5.78
N GLN A 3 12.32 2.90 -5.26
CA GLN A 3 11.05 2.39 -4.77
C GLN A 3 11.26 1.77 -3.39
N LEU A 4 10.30 1.98 -2.50
CA LEU A 4 10.30 1.43 -1.15
C LEU A 4 8.90 0.91 -0.81
N THR A 5 8.82 -0.32 -0.32
CA THR A 5 7.58 -0.94 0.16
C THR A 5 7.69 -1.31 1.62
N TYR A 6 6.69 -0.94 2.42
CA TYR A 6 6.64 -1.28 3.84
C TYR A 6 5.23 -1.72 4.27
N VAL A 7 5.17 -2.37 5.44
CA VAL A 7 3.93 -2.70 6.15
C VAL A 7 3.98 -2.13 7.57
N SER A 8 2.83 -1.73 8.11
CA SER A 8 2.70 -1.34 9.52
C SER A 8 1.30 -1.67 10.07
N LYS A 9 1.09 -1.49 11.37
CA LYS A 9 -0.21 -1.66 12.03
C LYS A 9 -0.73 -0.33 12.52
N SER A 10 -1.99 0.00 12.28
CA SER A 10 -2.60 1.17 12.91
C SER A 10 -2.71 0.95 14.42
N LYS A 11 -2.55 2.02 15.21
CA LYS A 11 -2.73 1.94 16.67
C LYS A 11 -4.20 1.88 17.09
N SER A 12 -5.11 2.35 16.22
CA SER A 12 -6.56 2.29 16.39
C SER A 12 -7.21 1.88 15.07
N VAL A 13 -8.45 1.38 15.16
CA VAL A 13 -9.29 1.19 13.97
C VAL A 13 -9.59 2.57 13.39
N MET A 14 -9.21 2.79 12.14
CA MET A 14 -9.46 4.03 11.42
C MET A 14 -10.78 3.97 10.68
N ASN A 15 -11.56 5.06 10.78
CA ASN A 15 -12.75 5.26 9.98
C ASN A 15 -12.40 5.91 8.62
N PHE A 16 -13.41 6.06 7.77
CA PHE A 16 -13.26 6.69 6.46
C PHE A 16 -12.63 8.09 6.52
N THR A 17 -13.06 8.92 7.48
CA THR A 17 -12.57 10.29 7.66
C THR A 17 -11.09 10.31 8.02
N ASP A 18 -10.65 9.42 8.92
CA ASP A 18 -9.24 9.30 9.32
C ASP A 18 -8.36 8.94 8.12
N LEU A 19 -8.81 7.96 7.32
CA LEU A 19 -8.12 7.50 6.12
C LEU A 19 -8.08 8.59 5.04
N ASN A 20 -9.17 9.34 4.87
CA ASN A 20 -9.22 10.45 3.92
C ASN A 20 -8.27 11.59 4.34
N ASN A 21 -8.15 11.88 5.63
CA ASN A 21 -7.20 12.87 6.14
C ASN A 21 -5.74 12.44 5.90
N ILE A 22 -5.43 11.15 6.06
CA ILE A 22 -4.12 10.59 5.68
C ILE A 22 -3.87 10.79 4.19
N LEU A 23 -4.86 10.48 3.35
CA LEU A 23 -4.76 10.60 1.90
C LEU A 23 -4.47 12.03 1.45
N GLU A 24 -5.25 12.99 1.91
CA GLU A 24 -5.09 14.39 1.52
C GLU A 24 -3.72 14.93 1.96
N SER A 25 -3.30 14.59 3.18
CA SER A 25 -1.96 14.95 3.67
C SER A 25 -0.85 14.32 2.82
N ALA A 26 -1.01 13.04 2.46
CA ALA A 26 -0.04 12.32 1.62
C ALA A 26 0.01 12.89 0.20
N LYS A 27 -1.13 13.15 -0.45
CA LYS A 27 -1.17 13.76 -1.79
C LYS A 27 -0.41 15.08 -1.84
N ILE A 28 -0.68 15.98 -0.89
CA ILE A 28 -0.04 17.30 -0.83
C ILE A 28 1.46 17.14 -0.64
N LYS A 29 1.88 16.40 0.39
CA LYS A 29 3.30 16.24 0.71
C LYS A 29 4.05 15.53 -0.43
N ASN A 30 3.49 14.47 -0.97
CA ASN A 30 4.15 13.66 -1.99
C ASN A 30 4.25 14.41 -3.32
N SER A 31 3.24 15.20 -3.69
CA SER A 31 3.33 16.10 -4.84
C SER A 31 4.47 17.12 -4.70
N THR A 32 4.71 17.68 -3.51
CA THR A 32 5.83 18.62 -3.30
C THR A 32 7.21 17.97 -3.41
N LEU A 33 7.29 16.63 -3.32
CA LEU A 33 8.54 15.85 -3.34
C LEU A 33 8.70 15.00 -4.63
N ASP A 34 7.79 15.14 -5.60
CA ASP A 34 7.71 14.27 -6.80
C ASP A 34 7.64 12.75 -6.46
N ILE A 35 7.00 12.45 -5.33
CA ILE A 35 6.76 11.08 -4.86
C ILE A 35 5.39 10.61 -5.33
N THR A 36 5.36 9.41 -5.91
CA THR A 36 4.11 8.71 -6.25
C THR A 36 4.05 7.38 -5.50
N GLY A 37 2.96 6.63 -5.67
CA GLY A 37 2.84 5.34 -5.01
C GLY A 37 1.40 4.89 -4.76
N CYS A 38 1.29 3.89 -3.90
CA CYS A 38 0.02 3.33 -3.48
C CYS A 38 0.01 3.05 -1.97
N LEU A 39 -1.07 3.44 -1.30
CA LEU A 39 -1.35 3.07 0.09
C LEU A 39 -2.58 2.18 0.17
N VAL A 40 -2.46 1.07 0.90
CA VAL A 40 -3.52 0.13 1.19
C VAL A 40 -3.75 0.05 2.70
N TYR A 41 -5.01 0.11 3.13
CA TYR A 41 -5.41 -0.14 4.50
C TYR A 41 -6.49 -1.22 4.58
N HIS A 42 -6.24 -2.24 5.39
CA HIS A 42 -7.18 -3.34 5.65
C HIS A 42 -6.87 -4.00 6.99
N ASN A 43 -7.90 -4.36 7.77
CA ASN A 43 -7.76 -5.05 9.07
C ASN A 43 -6.71 -4.41 10.00
N SER A 44 -6.75 -3.09 10.15
CA SER A 44 -5.80 -2.32 10.97
C SER A 44 -4.33 -2.45 10.54
N ARG A 45 -4.09 -2.74 9.26
CA ARG A 45 -2.75 -2.82 8.66
C ARG A 45 -2.63 -1.88 7.47
N PHE A 46 -1.46 -1.27 7.36
CA PHE A 46 -1.07 -0.49 6.19
C PHE A 46 -0.08 -1.28 5.35
N VAL A 47 -0.22 -1.22 4.03
CA VAL A 47 0.81 -1.61 3.06
C VAL A 47 1.00 -0.43 2.13
N GLN A 48 2.22 0.07 2.00
CA GLN A 48 2.50 1.23 1.16
C GLN A 48 3.71 1.00 0.29
N ILE A 49 3.62 1.44 -0.96
CA ILE A 49 4.75 1.60 -1.87
C ILE A 49 4.95 3.09 -2.17
N LEU A 50 6.19 3.57 -2.09
CA LEU A 50 6.64 4.92 -2.41
C LEU A 50 7.60 4.86 -3.59
N GLU A 51 7.49 5.79 -4.54
CA GLU A 51 8.34 5.86 -5.73
C GLU A 51 8.80 7.30 -5.97
N GLY A 52 10.10 7.51 -6.21
CA GLY A 52 10.64 8.85 -6.41
C GLY A 52 12.17 8.89 -6.43
N GLU A 53 12.74 10.05 -6.12
CA GLU A 53 14.18 10.18 -5.87
C GLU A 53 14.54 9.46 -4.55
N GLU A 54 15.70 8.80 -4.50
CA GLU A 54 16.08 7.90 -3.39
C GLU A 54 16.11 8.62 -2.05
N LYS A 55 16.77 9.78 -1.99
CA LYS A 55 16.88 10.57 -0.77
C LYS A 55 15.51 11.07 -0.32
N GLU A 56 14.67 11.57 -1.23
CA GLU A 56 13.33 12.05 -0.90
C GLU A 56 12.41 10.93 -0.38
N VAL A 57 12.46 9.74 -1.01
CA VAL A 57 11.69 8.57 -0.57
C VAL A 57 12.14 8.10 0.82
N LEU A 58 13.45 7.99 1.06
CA LEU A 58 13.98 7.57 2.36
C LEU A 58 13.66 8.58 3.46
N GLN A 59 13.76 9.88 3.18
CA GLN A 59 13.43 10.93 4.13
C GLN A 59 11.93 10.97 4.46
N LEU A 60 11.06 10.76 3.45
CA LEU A 60 9.63 10.60 3.68
C LEU A 60 9.34 9.35 4.52
N TYR A 61 9.99 8.23 4.22
CA TYR A 61 9.81 6.98 4.95
C TYR A 61 10.17 7.12 6.43
N GLU A 62 11.27 7.80 6.78
CA GLU A 62 11.62 8.07 8.19
C GLU A 62 10.58 8.96 8.89
N THR A 63 10.00 9.94 8.17
CA THR A 63 8.89 10.73 8.72
C THR A 63 7.67 9.87 9.00
N ILE A 64 7.33 8.99 8.04
CA ILE A 64 6.19 8.07 8.15
C ILE A 64 6.40 7.10 9.31
N LYS A 65 7.61 6.56 9.46
CA LYS A 65 7.95 5.59 10.52
C LYS A 65 7.78 6.15 11.93
N ALA A 66 7.93 7.46 12.10
CA ALA A 66 7.71 8.17 13.35
C ALA A 66 6.24 8.60 13.57
N ASP A 67 5.35 8.36 12.62
CA ASP A 67 3.95 8.78 12.69
C ASP A 67 3.20 8.06 13.81
N GLU A 68 2.60 8.82 14.73
CA GLU A 68 1.98 8.27 15.91
C GLU A 68 0.73 7.43 15.61
N ARG A 69 0.15 7.54 14.41
CA ARG A 69 -1.06 6.82 14.00
C ARG A 69 -0.82 5.32 13.78
N HIS A 70 0.42 4.88 13.66
CA HIS A 70 0.77 3.48 13.44
C HIS A 70 1.97 3.00 14.25
N GLN A 71 2.26 1.70 14.19
CA GLN A 71 3.38 1.03 14.86
C GLN A 71 3.81 -0.22 14.07
N ASP A 72 4.82 -0.93 14.56
CA ASP A 72 5.35 -2.17 13.95
C ASP A 72 5.74 -1.99 12.47
N VAL A 73 6.37 -0.86 12.14
CA VAL A 73 6.75 -0.53 10.76
C VAL A 73 7.88 -1.45 10.32
N THR A 74 7.64 -2.20 9.25
CA THR A 74 8.58 -3.18 8.68
C THR A 74 8.82 -2.86 7.21
N LEU A 75 10.07 -2.56 6.86
CA LEU A 75 10.52 -2.47 5.48
C LEU A 75 10.47 -3.87 4.85
N LEU A 76 9.80 -4.00 3.71
CA LEU A 76 9.67 -5.27 3.00
C LEU A 76 10.62 -5.36 1.82
N TRP A 77 10.78 -4.25 1.09
CA TRP A 77 11.60 -4.21 -0.11
C TRP A 77 11.97 -2.78 -0.46
N GLU A 78 13.18 -2.58 -0.98
CA GLU A 78 13.62 -1.33 -1.60
C GLU A 78 14.63 -1.61 -2.73
N ASN A 79 14.58 -0.85 -3.82
CA ASN A 79 15.58 -0.90 -4.90
C ASN A 79 15.40 0.26 -5.89
N ASN A 80 16.39 0.43 -6.76
CA ASN A 80 16.27 1.23 -7.96
C ASN A 80 15.35 0.54 -8.98
N ALA A 81 14.30 1.24 -9.39
CA ALA A 81 13.27 0.73 -10.28
C ALA A 81 12.59 1.85 -11.10
N LYS A 82 11.78 1.45 -12.09
CA LYS A 82 10.95 2.37 -12.88
C LYS A 82 9.65 2.68 -12.15
N ARG A 83 9.07 3.87 -12.35
CA ARG A 83 7.81 4.32 -11.73
C ARG A 83 6.69 3.41 -12.25
N ASN A 84 6.00 2.73 -11.34
CA ASN A 84 4.88 1.86 -11.66
C ASN A 84 3.54 2.57 -11.42
N PHE A 85 3.51 3.55 -10.52
CA PHE A 85 2.33 4.33 -10.15
C PHE A 85 2.55 5.77 -10.62
N GLY A 86 2.02 6.10 -11.81
CA GLY A 86 2.21 7.43 -12.41
C GLY A 86 1.55 8.58 -11.63
N GLU A 87 0.50 8.29 -10.87
CA GLU A 87 -0.17 9.21 -9.94
C GLU A 87 -0.23 8.61 -8.53
N TRP A 88 -0.39 9.46 -7.51
CA TRP A 88 -0.64 9.00 -6.13
C TRP A 88 -2.03 8.39 -6.04
N ASN A 89 -2.08 7.06 -5.92
CA ASN A 89 -3.32 6.31 -5.81
C ASN A 89 -3.46 5.76 -4.39
N MET A 90 -4.67 5.75 -3.83
CA MET A 90 -4.92 5.07 -2.56
C MET A 90 -6.04 4.06 -2.77
N ALA A 91 -5.75 2.81 -2.48
CA ALA A 91 -6.71 1.73 -2.52
C ALA A 91 -7.06 1.37 -1.08
N PHE A 92 -8.16 1.89 -0.56
CA PHE A 92 -8.67 1.50 0.75
C PHE A 92 -10.03 0.80 0.59
N HIS A 93 -10.27 -0.20 1.43
CA HIS A 93 -11.57 -0.84 1.52
C HIS A 93 -12.35 -0.21 2.68
N ASN A 94 -13.58 0.24 2.40
CA ASN A 94 -14.53 0.69 3.40
C ASN A 94 -15.09 -0.55 4.13
N PRO A 95 -14.96 -0.67 5.47
CA PRO A 95 -15.45 -1.84 6.21
C PRO A 95 -16.97 -2.09 6.09
N ASN A 96 -17.73 -1.13 5.55
CA ASN A 96 -19.18 -1.21 5.33
C ASN A 96 -19.58 -1.51 3.88
N ASP A 97 -18.64 -1.68 2.95
CA ASP A 97 -18.95 -2.08 1.58
C ASP A 97 -18.92 -3.61 1.47
N ASP A 98 -20.03 -4.20 1.04
CA ASP A 98 -20.19 -5.67 0.90
C ASP A 98 -19.29 -6.29 -0.19
N ASP A 99 -18.55 -5.48 -0.96
CA ASP A 99 -17.76 -5.90 -2.12
C ASP A 99 -16.24 -5.86 -1.91
N VAL A 100 -15.79 -6.44 -0.78
CA VAL A 100 -14.39 -6.84 -0.55
C VAL A 100 -13.85 -7.61 -1.76
N LYS A 101 -14.69 -8.46 -2.36
CA LYS A 101 -14.32 -9.35 -3.45
C LYS A 101 -13.98 -8.58 -4.72
N GLN A 102 -14.77 -7.58 -5.10
CA GLN A 102 -14.51 -6.73 -6.27
C GLN A 102 -13.23 -5.88 -6.09
N PHE A 103 -12.99 -5.35 -4.89
CA PHE A 103 -11.76 -4.60 -4.58
C PHE A 103 -10.51 -5.48 -4.65
N VAL A 104 -10.57 -6.68 -4.06
CA VAL A 104 -9.50 -7.68 -4.11
C VAL A 104 -9.29 -8.17 -5.54
N GLU A 105 -10.35 -8.47 -6.29
CA GLU A 105 -10.29 -8.91 -7.69
C GLU A 105 -9.70 -7.82 -8.58
N ASN A 106 -10.07 -6.55 -8.39
CA ASN A 106 -9.47 -5.44 -9.14
C ASN A 106 -7.97 -5.32 -8.83
N LEU A 107 -7.57 -5.42 -7.56
CA LEU A 107 -6.16 -5.39 -7.16
C LEU A 107 -5.36 -6.59 -7.71
N ILE A 108 -5.96 -7.79 -7.75
CA ILE A 108 -5.36 -8.99 -8.35
C ILE A 108 -5.25 -8.80 -9.87
N LEU A 109 -6.30 -8.31 -10.53
CA LEU A 109 -6.31 -8.03 -11.96
C LEU A 109 -5.24 -6.99 -12.33
N PHE A 110 -5.11 -5.90 -11.55
CA PHE A 110 -4.02 -4.93 -11.70
C PHE A 110 -2.63 -5.56 -11.48
N SER A 111 -2.51 -6.55 -10.57
CA SER A 111 -1.27 -7.28 -10.36
C SER A 111 -0.89 -8.19 -11.53
N ASP A 112 -1.88 -8.82 -12.16
CA ASP A 112 -1.71 -9.69 -13.32
C ASP A 112 -1.41 -8.87 -14.60
N PHE A 113 -2.01 -7.68 -14.76
CA PHE A 113 -1.65 -6.74 -15.83
C PHE A 113 -0.24 -6.16 -15.65
N ALA A 114 0.29 -6.15 -14.43
CA ALA A 114 1.63 -5.68 -14.14
C ALA A 114 2.72 -6.75 -14.33
N GLU A 115 2.44 -7.87 -15.02
CA GLU A 115 3.38 -8.94 -15.40
C GLU A 115 4.57 -8.50 -16.29
N LYS A 116 4.96 -7.22 -16.25
CA LYS A 116 6.23 -6.72 -16.78
C LYS A 116 7.06 -5.84 -15.82
N SER A 117 6.82 -5.83 -14.51
CA SER A 117 7.55 -4.88 -13.62
C SER A 117 8.02 -5.42 -12.26
N SER A 118 9.30 -5.84 -12.21
CA SER A 118 10.22 -5.89 -11.06
C SER A 118 9.86 -6.72 -9.81
N SER A 119 10.88 -7.24 -9.11
CA SER A 119 10.75 -7.98 -7.83
C SER A 119 10.03 -7.19 -6.72
N ALA A 120 10.02 -5.86 -6.82
CA ALA A 120 9.30 -4.94 -5.95
C ALA A 120 7.80 -5.22 -5.92
N LEU A 121 7.21 -5.28 -7.11
CA LEU A 121 5.78 -5.28 -7.29
C LEU A 121 5.20 -6.65 -6.96
N LEU A 122 5.95 -7.71 -7.27
CA LEU A 122 5.66 -9.06 -6.81
C LEU A 122 5.63 -9.14 -5.27
N SER A 123 6.59 -8.52 -4.58
CA SER A 123 6.65 -8.50 -3.11
C SER A 123 5.52 -7.67 -2.50
N PHE A 124 5.20 -6.52 -3.09
CA PHE A 124 4.06 -5.69 -2.71
C PHE A 124 2.73 -6.47 -2.83
N TRP A 125 2.45 -7.06 -4.00
CA TRP A 125 1.20 -7.79 -4.21
C TRP A 125 1.10 -9.09 -3.39
N ALA A 126 2.21 -9.78 -3.16
CA ALA A 126 2.24 -10.91 -2.22
C ALA A 126 1.86 -10.48 -0.80
N THR A 127 2.34 -9.32 -0.37
CA THR A 127 2.00 -8.74 0.95
C THR A 127 0.54 -8.33 1.02
N VAL A 128 0.03 -7.63 -0.01
CA VAL A 128 -1.38 -7.23 -0.10
C VAL A 128 -2.28 -8.47 -0.04
N ARG A 129 -1.98 -9.53 -0.82
CA ARG A 129 -2.73 -10.79 -0.76
C ARG A 129 -2.73 -11.42 0.63
N ARG A 130 -1.61 -11.37 1.35
CA ARG A 130 -1.54 -11.89 2.72
C ARG A 130 -2.38 -11.06 3.70
N VAL A 131 -2.31 -9.74 3.60
CA VAL A 131 -3.10 -8.82 4.45
C VAL A 131 -4.60 -8.93 4.18
N LEU A 132 -5.00 -9.20 2.93
CA LEU A 132 -6.39 -9.42 2.54
C LEU A 132 -6.89 -10.85 2.86
N GLY A 133 -6.02 -11.86 2.76
CA GLY A 133 -6.36 -13.28 2.91
C GLY A 133 -6.59 -13.78 4.34
N ASP A 134 -6.10 -13.08 5.36
CA ASP A 134 -6.27 -13.46 6.79
C ASP A 134 -7.75 -13.35 7.28
N GLY A 135 -8.71 -12.97 6.41
CA GLY A 135 -10.14 -12.88 6.73
C GLY A 135 -11.00 -14.12 6.41
N LYS A 136 -10.54 -15.05 5.56
CA LYS A 136 -11.15 -16.35 5.15
C LYS A 136 -10.94 -16.54 3.63
N LEU A 137 -9.93 -17.31 3.25
CA LEU A 137 -9.97 -18.08 2.00
C LEU A 137 -9.51 -19.52 2.30
N ARG A 138 -10.33 -20.22 3.08
CA ARG A 138 -10.45 -21.67 2.99
C ARG A 138 -11.72 -21.98 2.19
N ASN A 139 -11.50 -22.23 0.89
CA ASN A 139 -12.08 -23.32 0.11
C ASN A 139 -12.17 -22.89 -1.34
N VAL A 140 -11.09 -23.17 -2.07
CA VAL A 140 -11.24 -23.65 -3.44
C VAL A 140 -10.36 -24.91 -3.53
N GLU A 141 -10.82 -25.97 -2.86
CA GLU A 141 -10.47 -27.33 -3.24
C GLU A 141 -11.71 -27.96 -3.87
N SER A 142 -11.52 -28.57 -5.04
CA SER A 142 -12.41 -29.54 -5.71
C SER A 142 -13.67 -28.91 -6.34
N ILE A 143 -13.96 -29.02 -7.65
CA ILE A 143 -13.64 -30.00 -8.70
C ILE A 143 -13.62 -29.23 -10.03
#